data_AF-A0A223E7S4-F1
#
_entry.id   AF-A0A223E7S4-F1
#
_cell.length_a   1.000
_cell.length_b   1.000
_cell.length_c   1.000
_cell.angle_alpha   90.00
_cell.angle_beta   90.00
_cell.angle_gamma   90.00
#
_symmetry.space_group_name_H-M   'P 1'
#
loop_
_entity.id
_entity.type
_entity.pdbx_description
1 polymer ?
#
loop_
_entity_poly.entity_id
_entity_poly.type
_entity_poly.pdbx_seq_one_letter_code
_entity_poly.pdbx_strand_id
1 'polypeptide(L)'
;MTKEKIKTLEVLDEKTKKVYTRVLIAFIKEQGELHPKQLSDLYLFMSQIGLSSESRHDLRAFLSNDSNVSFVDVLHCLMSEMQTLNSEEQEAMKFSIIKDLARLIKAANYNPRLDNNLIITAEKFYPEKAEEILALVIKSIDNDEKFLKGEISISEFEKRTKDLASKAAAVGVPIAAVYFSGSVVGLSAAGITSGLAALGFGGLLGLSSMITGIGTVVILGVMAYKGVRWILGKNERELRNKREKLIQDILKTHQKAINILIEDINELANKLEQYMSQSNRNEELLEKLKRELEIFKAALNSLEERKEQFEI
;
A
#
# COMPACT_ATOMS: atom_id res chain seq x y z
N MET A 1 28.06 -12.71 13.69
CA MET A 1 26.65 -12.40 14.02
C MET A 1 25.90 -12.18 12.72
N THR A 2 25.05 -13.12 12.32
CA THR A 2 24.09 -12.92 11.22
C THR A 2 23.06 -11.89 11.67
N LYS A 3 23.03 -10.70 11.06
CA LYS A 3 21.93 -9.75 11.26
C LYS A 3 20.62 -10.47 10.97
N GLU A 4 19.73 -10.58 11.95
CA GLU A 4 18.38 -11.07 11.72
C GLU A 4 17.70 -10.18 10.69
N LYS A 5 17.03 -10.81 9.72
CA LYS A 5 16.32 -10.09 8.67
C LYS A 5 15.01 -9.58 9.26
N ILE A 6 14.77 -8.27 9.21
CA ILE A 6 13.49 -7.66 9.56
C ILE A 6 12.37 -8.41 8.84
N LYS A 7 11.40 -8.95 9.61
CA LYS A 7 10.21 -9.58 9.06
C LYS A 7 9.33 -8.57 8.34
N THR A 8 8.76 -9.01 7.24
CA THR A 8 7.84 -8.25 6.41
C THR A 8 6.40 -8.44 6.90
N LEU A 9 5.52 -7.47 6.67
CA LEU A 9 4.11 -7.60 7.07
C LEU A 9 3.44 -8.85 6.46
N GLU A 10 3.87 -9.28 5.26
CA GLU A 10 3.41 -10.51 4.59
C GLU A 10 3.73 -11.79 5.40
N VAL A 11 4.83 -11.82 6.15
CA VAL A 11 5.24 -13.01 6.94
C VAL A 11 4.87 -12.92 8.42
N LEU A 12 4.23 -11.82 8.85
CA LEU A 12 3.66 -11.73 10.19
C LEU A 12 2.41 -12.60 10.30
N ASP A 13 1.97 -12.84 11.52
CA ASP A 13 0.77 -13.61 11.78
C ASP A 13 -0.49 -12.88 11.28
N GLU A 14 -1.55 -13.64 11.04
CA GLU A 14 -2.80 -13.14 10.48
C GLU A 14 -3.46 -12.09 11.39
N LYS A 15 -3.33 -12.21 12.71
CA LYS A 15 -3.91 -11.26 13.67
C LYS A 15 -3.23 -9.90 13.54
N THR A 16 -1.89 -9.85 13.47
CA THR A 16 -1.14 -8.60 13.25
C THR A 16 -1.52 -7.95 11.92
N LYS A 17 -1.63 -8.73 10.83
CA LYS A 17 -2.08 -8.23 9.52
C LYS A 17 -3.48 -7.62 9.59
N LYS A 18 -4.43 -8.29 10.26
CA LYS A 18 -5.79 -7.79 10.47
C LYS A 18 -5.78 -6.48 11.23
N VAL A 19 -5.06 -6.39 12.36
CA VAL A 19 -5.00 -5.18 13.18
C VAL A 19 -4.39 -4.01 12.41
N TYR A 20 -3.29 -4.23 11.67
CA TYR A 20 -2.72 -3.21 10.79
C TYR A 20 -3.73 -2.73 9.75
N THR A 21 -4.44 -3.65 9.09
CA THR A 21 -5.45 -3.30 8.08
C THR A 21 -6.64 -2.56 8.70
N ARG A 22 -7.05 -2.90 9.93
CA ARG A 22 -8.08 -2.16 10.66
C ARG A 22 -7.66 -0.72 10.94
N VAL A 23 -6.38 -0.44 11.18
CA VAL A 23 -5.88 0.95 11.32
C VAL A 23 -6.13 1.72 10.03
N LEU A 24 -5.80 1.15 8.87
CA LEU A 24 -6.06 1.77 7.57
C LEU A 24 -7.55 2.00 7.32
N ILE A 25 -8.40 1.03 7.66
CA ILE A 25 -9.86 1.16 7.51
C ILE A 25 -10.42 2.23 8.44
N ALA A 26 -10.06 2.22 9.72
CA ALA A 26 -10.52 3.21 10.69
C ALA A 26 -10.10 4.63 10.27
N PHE A 27 -8.87 4.76 9.75
CA PHE A 27 -8.38 6.02 9.22
C PHE A 27 -9.23 6.54 8.06
N ILE A 28 -9.50 5.71 7.04
CA ILE A 28 -10.32 6.12 5.89
C ILE A 28 -11.75 6.49 6.32
N LYS A 29 -12.33 5.75 7.28
CA LYS A 29 -13.68 6.03 7.79
C LYS A 29 -13.78 7.39 8.48
N GLU A 30 -12.76 7.79 9.25
CA GLU A 30 -12.75 9.09 9.91
C GLU A 30 -12.50 10.27 8.96
N GLN A 31 -11.98 10.01 7.75
CA GLN A 31 -11.85 11.03 6.71
C GLN A 31 -13.18 11.39 6.03
N GLY A 32 -14.25 10.64 6.29
CA GLY A 32 -15.58 10.87 5.73
C GLY A 32 -15.96 9.82 4.69
N GLU A 33 -16.39 10.24 3.50
CA GLU A 33 -16.82 9.32 2.45
C GLU A 33 -15.66 8.50 1.89
N LEU A 34 -15.87 7.18 1.78
CA LEU A 34 -14.90 6.24 1.25
C LEU A 34 -14.61 6.54 -0.23
N HIS A 35 -13.39 7.00 -0.52
CA HIS A 35 -12.99 7.29 -1.89
C HIS A 35 -12.65 5.99 -2.64
N PRO A 36 -13.14 5.77 -3.88
CA PRO A 36 -12.89 4.53 -4.64
C PRO A 36 -11.40 4.20 -4.81
N LYS A 37 -10.55 5.23 -4.99
CA LYS A 37 -9.08 5.04 -5.07
C LYS A 37 -8.47 4.52 -3.77
N GLN A 38 -8.97 4.94 -2.60
CA GLN A 38 -8.51 4.43 -1.31
C GLN A 38 -8.96 3.00 -1.08
N LEU A 39 -10.18 2.64 -1.49
CA LEU A 39 -10.67 1.28 -1.43
C LEU A 39 -9.88 0.35 -2.36
N SER A 40 -9.64 0.78 -3.59
CA SER A 40 -8.76 0.10 -4.55
C SER A 40 -7.38 -0.17 -3.95
N ASP A 41 -6.80 0.85 -3.31
CA ASP A 41 -5.51 0.76 -2.63
C ASP A 41 -5.52 -0.24 -1.46
N LEU A 42 -6.59 -0.22 -0.66
CA LEU A 42 -6.79 -1.16 0.45
C LEU A 42 -6.86 -2.61 -0.05
N TYR A 43 -7.57 -2.88 -1.15
CA TYR A 43 -7.68 -4.23 -1.71
C TYR A 43 -6.36 -4.73 -2.28
N LEU A 44 -5.58 -3.85 -2.92
CA LEU A 44 -4.25 -4.19 -3.37
C LEU A 44 -3.34 -4.55 -2.19
N PHE A 45 -3.42 -3.77 -1.11
CA PHE A 45 -2.71 -4.05 0.14
C PHE A 45 -3.11 -5.40 0.75
N MET A 46 -4.41 -5.67 0.91
CA MET A 46 -4.90 -6.94 1.48
C MET A 46 -4.46 -8.15 0.66
N SER A 47 -4.51 -8.04 -0.67
CA SER A 47 -4.03 -9.05 -1.62
C SER A 47 -2.53 -9.33 -1.42
N GLN A 48 -1.75 -8.27 -1.24
CA GLN A 48 -0.31 -8.30 -1.11
C GLN A 48 0.17 -8.94 0.19
N ILE A 49 -0.37 -8.52 1.34
CA ILE A 49 0.04 -9.10 2.64
C ILE A 49 -0.53 -10.52 2.83
N GLY A 50 -1.33 -10.99 1.86
CA GLY A 50 -1.84 -12.35 1.82
C GLY A 50 -2.90 -12.62 2.88
N LEU A 51 -3.78 -11.66 3.17
CA LEU A 51 -4.90 -11.89 4.08
C LEU A 51 -5.81 -13.00 3.55
N SER A 52 -6.27 -13.86 4.45
CA SER A 52 -7.25 -14.91 4.18
C SER A 52 -8.62 -14.35 3.81
N SER A 53 -9.47 -15.16 3.19
CA SER A 53 -10.86 -14.74 2.86
C SER A 53 -11.66 -14.38 4.12
N GLU A 54 -11.51 -15.18 5.19
CA GLU A 54 -12.12 -14.91 6.50
C GLU A 54 -11.71 -13.54 7.07
N SER A 55 -10.40 -13.24 7.07
CA SER A 55 -9.93 -11.94 7.53
C SER A 55 -10.45 -10.77 6.70
N ARG A 56 -10.53 -10.93 5.38
CA ARG A 56 -11.08 -9.89 4.49
C ARG A 56 -12.57 -9.70 4.72
N HIS A 57 -13.31 -10.77 4.96
CA HIS A 57 -14.72 -10.71 5.34
C HIS A 57 -14.92 -9.89 6.62
N ASP A 58 -14.14 -10.16 7.67
CA ASP A 58 -14.18 -9.40 8.92
C ASP A 58 -13.83 -7.92 8.74
N LEU A 59 -12.81 -7.64 7.90
CA LEU A 59 -12.36 -6.28 7.62
C LEU A 59 -13.41 -5.49 6.83
N ARG A 60 -14.08 -6.11 5.86
CA ARG A 60 -15.21 -5.50 5.15
C ARG A 60 -16.37 -5.25 6.11
N ALA A 61 -16.73 -6.21 6.96
CA ALA A 61 -17.75 -5.98 7.98
C ALA A 61 -17.39 -4.79 8.90
N PHE A 62 -16.11 -4.63 9.24
CA PHE A 62 -15.63 -3.47 9.99
C PHE A 62 -15.70 -2.15 9.18
N LEU A 63 -15.45 -2.20 7.86
CA LEU A 63 -15.59 -1.06 6.96
C LEU A 63 -17.05 -0.57 6.91
N SER A 64 -18.01 -1.48 6.78
CA SER A 64 -19.44 -1.15 6.59
C SER A 64 -20.20 -0.89 7.91
N ASN A 65 -19.67 -1.28 9.06
CA ASN A 65 -20.33 -1.10 10.36
C ASN A 65 -20.16 0.35 10.89
N ASP A 66 -21.20 0.94 11.49
CA ASP A 66 -21.13 2.28 12.10
C ASP A 66 -20.55 2.26 13.53
N SER A 67 -19.80 1.21 13.87
CA SER A 67 -19.15 1.07 15.18
C SER A 67 -18.36 2.32 15.59
N ASN A 68 -18.58 2.82 16.81
CA ASN A 68 -17.88 3.97 17.40
C ASN A 68 -16.38 3.73 17.73
N VAL A 69 -15.73 2.76 17.09
CA VAL A 69 -14.30 2.49 17.35
C VAL A 69 -13.47 3.54 16.62
N SER A 70 -12.77 4.39 17.38
CA SER A 70 -11.94 5.45 16.79
C SER A 70 -10.64 4.90 16.19
N PHE A 71 -10.08 5.64 15.22
CA PHE A 71 -8.75 5.40 14.66
C PHE A 71 -7.69 5.28 15.76
N VAL A 72 -7.73 6.15 16.76
CA VAL A 72 -6.77 6.17 17.86
C VAL A 72 -6.85 4.89 18.70
N ASP A 73 -8.05 4.35 18.92
CA ASP A 73 -8.23 3.07 19.63
C ASP A 73 -7.62 1.91 18.84
N VAL A 74 -7.86 1.85 17.53
CA VAL A 74 -7.27 0.80 16.68
C VAL A 74 -5.75 0.95 16.59
N LEU A 75 -5.23 2.18 16.55
CA LEU A 75 -3.79 2.45 16.58
C LEU A 75 -3.14 1.94 17.87
N HIS A 76 -3.82 2.10 19.02
CA HIS A 76 -3.36 1.50 20.29
C HIS A 76 -3.33 -0.03 20.26
N CYS A 77 -4.31 -0.67 19.61
CA CYS A 77 -4.27 -2.12 19.39
C CYS A 77 -3.04 -2.52 18.57
N LEU A 78 -2.74 -1.82 17.47
CA LEU A 78 -1.54 -2.09 16.66
C LEU A 78 -0.26 -1.93 17.49
N MET A 79 -0.18 -0.90 18.32
CA MET A 79 0.95 -0.68 19.23
C MET A 79 1.14 -1.85 20.21
N SER A 80 0.05 -2.46 20.66
CA SER A 80 0.09 -3.62 21.55
C SER A 80 0.60 -4.87 20.81
N GLU A 81 0.17 -5.11 19.57
CA GLU A 81 0.69 -6.20 18.74
C GLU A 81 2.19 -6.04 18.44
N MET A 82 2.64 -4.80 18.20
CA MET A 82 4.06 -4.49 17.96
C MET A 82 4.98 -4.89 19.11
N GLN A 83 4.50 -4.96 20.35
CA GLN A 83 5.34 -5.33 21.51
C GLN A 83 5.92 -6.75 21.41
N THR A 84 5.33 -7.61 20.59
CA THR A 84 5.81 -8.97 20.33
C THR A 84 6.98 -9.03 19.33
N LEU A 85 7.25 -7.93 18.63
CA LEU A 85 8.28 -7.80 17.62
C LEU A 85 9.59 -7.30 18.23
N ASN A 86 10.72 -7.57 17.57
CA ASN A 86 11.99 -6.95 17.97
C ASN A 86 12.02 -5.45 17.63
N SER A 87 12.95 -4.71 18.23
CA SER A 87 13.01 -3.24 18.07
C SER A 87 13.17 -2.78 16.61
N GLU A 88 13.91 -3.51 15.76
CA GLU A 88 14.05 -3.13 14.35
C GLU A 88 12.74 -3.36 13.57
N GLU A 89 12.03 -4.44 13.86
CA GLU A 89 10.72 -4.75 13.27
C GLU A 89 9.64 -3.76 13.72
N GLN A 90 9.65 -3.36 14.99
CA GLN A 90 8.75 -2.31 15.50
C GLN A 90 8.96 -1.00 14.76
N GLU A 91 10.21 -0.54 14.63
CA GLU A 91 10.51 0.70 13.91
C GLU A 91 10.17 0.63 12.42
N ALA A 92 10.41 -0.52 11.79
CA ALA A 92 9.99 -0.73 10.41
C ALA A 92 8.47 -0.63 10.25
N MET A 93 7.70 -1.21 11.18
CA MET A 93 6.25 -1.15 11.14
C MET A 93 5.72 0.27 11.42
N LYS A 94 6.29 1.00 12.39
CA LYS A 94 5.94 2.40 12.68
C LYS A 94 6.12 3.30 11.46
N PHE A 95 7.27 3.22 10.79
CA PHE A 95 7.49 4.00 9.58
C PHE A 95 6.56 3.55 8.43
N SER A 96 6.32 2.24 8.29
CA SER A 96 5.42 1.68 7.28
C SER A 96 4.00 2.20 7.41
N ILE A 97 3.43 2.19 8.62
CA ILE A 97 2.04 2.63 8.81
C ILE A 97 1.90 4.13 8.54
N ILE A 98 2.85 4.98 8.97
CA ILE A 98 2.84 6.41 8.63
C ILE A 98 2.88 6.60 7.10
N LYS A 99 3.73 5.84 6.40
CA LYS A 99 3.82 5.91 4.93
C LYS A 99 2.53 5.49 4.24
N ASP A 100 1.87 4.44 4.73
CA ASP A 100 0.63 3.95 4.13
C ASP A 100 -0.55 4.88 4.37
N LEU A 101 -0.68 5.44 5.58
CA LEU A 101 -1.65 6.49 5.87
C LEU A 101 -1.43 7.71 4.95
N ALA A 102 -0.18 8.16 4.80
CA ALA A 102 0.16 9.25 3.90
C ALA A 102 -0.22 8.96 2.43
N ARG A 103 -0.06 7.71 1.96
CA ARG A 103 -0.50 7.30 0.62
C ARG A 103 -2.01 7.30 0.48
N LEU A 104 -2.76 6.80 1.46
CA LEU A 104 -4.22 6.82 1.44
C LEU A 104 -4.77 8.24 1.37
N ILE A 105 -4.14 9.20 2.06
CA ILE A 105 -4.50 10.63 1.94
C ILE A 105 -4.30 11.12 0.51
N LYS A 106 -3.12 10.84 -0.09
CA LYS A 106 -2.82 11.23 -1.48
C LYS A 106 -3.76 10.55 -2.49
N ALA A 107 -4.17 9.31 -2.25
CA ALA A 107 -5.07 8.57 -3.13
C ALA A 107 -6.45 9.22 -3.23
N ALA A 108 -6.91 9.86 -2.15
CA ALA A 108 -8.09 10.72 -2.13
C ALA A 108 -7.82 12.18 -2.57
N ASN A 109 -6.65 12.45 -3.16
CA ASN A 109 -6.20 13.77 -3.62
C ASN A 109 -6.11 14.83 -2.51
N TYR A 110 -5.95 14.42 -1.25
CA TYR A 110 -5.71 15.32 -0.13
C TYR A 110 -4.21 15.51 0.11
N ASN A 111 -3.86 16.54 0.88
CA ASN A 111 -2.48 16.82 1.27
C ASN A 111 -2.14 16.11 2.60
N PRO A 112 -1.19 15.15 2.63
CA PRO A 112 -0.80 14.46 3.86
C PRO A 112 -0.36 15.38 5.00
N ARG A 113 0.22 16.54 4.70
CA ARG A 113 0.70 17.49 5.72
C ARG A 113 -0.41 18.15 6.53
N LEU A 114 -1.66 18.06 6.09
CA LEU A 114 -2.81 18.70 6.72
C LEU A 114 -3.69 17.71 7.49
N ASP A 115 -3.33 16.43 7.50
CA ASP A 115 -4.13 15.39 8.15
C ASP A 115 -3.73 15.20 9.62
N ASN A 116 -4.67 15.47 10.52
CA ASN A 116 -4.43 15.40 11.96
C ASN A 116 -4.12 13.97 12.43
N ASN A 117 -4.77 12.95 11.88
CA ASN A 117 -4.55 11.56 12.30
C ASN A 117 -3.16 11.06 11.88
N LEU A 118 -2.67 11.48 10.72
CA LEU A 118 -1.29 11.23 10.31
C LEU A 118 -0.28 11.92 11.24
N ILE A 119 -0.51 13.19 11.58
CA ILE A 119 0.34 13.96 12.49
C ILE A 119 0.37 13.31 13.87
N ILE A 120 -0.80 13.00 14.45
CA ILE A 120 -0.93 12.29 15.74
C ILE A 120 -0.17 10.96 15.71
N THR A 121 -0.25 10.21 14.60
CA THR A 121 0.47 8.94 14.46
C THR A 121 1.99 9.16 14.50
N ALA A 122 2.49 10.17 13.77
CA ALA A 122 3.90 10.52 13.76
C ALA A 122 4.40 11.02 15.12
N GLU A 123 3.64 11.87 15.81
CA GLU A 123 3.94 12.36 17.16
C GLU A 123 3.95 11.22 18.19
N LYS A 124 3.03 10.28 18.07
CA LYS A 124 2.95 9.14 18.99
C LYS A 124 4.12 8.17 18.84
N PHE A 125 4.58 7.95 17.60
CA PHE A 125 5.71 7.06 17.34
C PHE A 125 7.06 7.75 17.46
N TYR A 126 7.13 9.05 17.18
CA TYR A 126 8.34 9.86 17.12
C TYR A 126 8.12 11.26 17.74
N PRO A 127 7.90 11.38 19.06
CA PRO A 127 7.48 12.63 19.70
C PRO A 127 8.35 13.84 19.39
N GLU A 128 9.66 13.66 19.35
CA GLU A 128 10.63 14.75 19.11
C GLU A 128 11.00 14.92 17.62
N LYS A 129 10.54 14.00 16.75
CA LYS A 129 11.00 13.87 15.36
C LYS A 129 9.85 13.75 14.36
N ALA A 130 8.61 14.01 14.79
CA ALA A 130 7.42 13.78 13.98
C ALA A 130 7.49 14.52 12.63
N GLU A 131 7.88 15.81 12.65
CA GLU A 131 8.00 16.60 11.42
C GLU A 131 9.07 16.04 10.46
N GLU A 132 10.22 15.63 10.99
CA GLU A 132 11.30 15.02 10.20
C GLU A 132 10.84 13.70 9.57
N ILE A 133 10.11 12.88 10.34
CA ILE A 133 9.54 11.61 9.86
C ILE A 133 8.50 11.84 8.77
N LEU A 134 7.59 12.80 8.95
CA LEU A 134 6.60 13.15 7.94
C LEU A 134 7.28 13.66 6.66
N ALA A 135 8.31 14.49 6.78
CA ALA A 135 9.09 14.96 5.64
C ALA A 135 9.78 13.80 4.89
N LEU A 136 10.36 12.84 5.63
CA LEU A 136 10.98 11.65 5.05
C LEU A 136 9.96 10.75 4.34
N VAL A 137 8.81 10.51 4.97
CA VAL A 137 7.72 9.72 4.40
C VAL A 137 7.21 10.35 3.10
N ILE A 138 6.90 11.64 3.10
CA ILE A 138 6.40 12.35 1.92
C ILE A 138 7.44 12.30 0.79
N LYS A 139 8.72 12.53 1.12
CA LYS A 139 9.81 12.46 0.14
C LYS A 139 10.01 11.04 -0.40
N SER A 140 9.83 10.01 0.43
CA SER A 140 9.85 8.62 -0.02
C SER A 140 8.72 8.34 -1.00
N ILE A 141 7.50 8.81 -0.74
CA ILE A 141 6.36 8.62 -1.64
C ILE A 141 6.57 9.35 -2.97
N ASP A 142 7.04 10.60 -2.94
CA ASP A 142 7.37 11.36 -4.16
C ASP A 142 8.45 10.67 -4.99
N ASN A 143 9.47 10.10 -4.34
CA ASN A 143 10.51 9.33 -5.02
C ASN A 143 9.97 8.05 -5.68
N ASP A 144 9.08 7.33 -4.99
CA ASP A 144 8.39 6.15 -5.52
C ASP A 144 7.55 6.56 -6.76
N GLU A 145 6.72 7.59 -6.66
CA GLU A 145 5.87 8.08 -7.76
C GLU A 145 6.67 8.53 -8.98
N LYS A 146 7.73 9.32 -8.78
CA LYS A 146 8.60 9.79 -9.87
C LYS A 146 9.25 8.64 -10.62
N PHE A 147 9.72 7.64 -9.88
CA PHE A 147 10.31 6.46 -10.49
C PHE A 147 9.28 5.69 -11.31
N LEU A 148 8.08 5.51 -10.76
CA LEU A 148 7.03 4.74 -11.41
C LEU A 148 6.43 5.45 -12.64
N LYS A 149 6.43 6.79 -12.66
CA LYS A 149 6.08 7.60 -13.83
C LYS A 149 7.20 7.70 -14.88
N GLY A 150 8.37 7.12 -14.63
CA GLY A 150 9.54 7.22 -15.50
C GLY A 150 10.18 8.61 -15.55
N GLU A 151 9.83 9.50 -14.61
CA GLU A 151 10.39 10.86 -14.52
C GLU A 151 11.85 10.86 -14.02
N ILE A 152 12.26 9.80 -13.32
CA ILE A 152 13.63 9.63 -12.86
C ILE A 152 14.16 8.27 -13.28
N SER A 153 15.45 8.24 -13.57
CA SER A 153 16.15 6.98 -13.80
C SER A 153 16.25 6.19 -12.50
N ILE A 154 16.38 4.89 -12.64
CA ILE A 154 16.72 3.95 -11.58
C ILE A 154 18.03 4.27 -10.83
N SER A 155 19.07 4.79 -11.49
CA SER A 155 20.30 5.19 -10.81
C SER A 155 20.07 6.42 -9.92
N GLU A 156 19.22 7.35 -10.37
CA GLU A 156 18.75 8.46 -9.55
C GLU A 156 17.85 7.99 -8.41
N PHE A 157 16.95 7.04 -8.67
CA PHE A 157 16.13 6.41 -7.63
C PHE A 157 17.02 5.79 -6.55
N GLU A 158 18.01 4.97 -6.91
CA GLU A 158 18.96 4.36 -5.97
C GLU A 158 19.69 5.39 -5.12
N LYS A 159 20.20 6.45 -5.76
CA LYS A 159 20.89 7.54 -5.06
C LYS A 159 19.96 8.25 -4.08
N ARG A 160 18.73 8.56 -4.51
CA ARG A 160 17.72 9.22 -3.67
C ARG A 160 17.27 8.32 -2.52
N THR A 161 17.11 7.03 -2.75
CA THR A 161 16.72 6.09 -1.70
C THR A 161 17.87 5.85 -0.71
N LYS A 162 19.13 5.84 -1.15
CA LYS A 162 20.30 5.86 -0.26
C LYS A 162 20.34 7.12 0.61
N ASP A 163 20.14 8.31 0.02
CA ASP A 163 20.04 9.58 0.76
C ASP A 163 18.90 9.54 1.80
N LEU A 164 17.72 9.07 1.39
CA LEU A 164 16.56 8.89 2.28
C LEU A 164 16.87 7.93 3.42
N ALA A 165 17.48 6.78 3.13
CA ALA A 165 17.87 5.80 4.13
C ALA A 165 18.88 6.37 5.14
N SER A 166 19.88 7.12 4.67
CA SER A 166 20.84 7.79 5.54
C SER A 166 20.17 8.82 6.45
N LYS A 167 19.23 9.61 5.93
CA LYS A 167 18.48 10.60 6.72
C LYS A 167 17.52 9.95 7.70
N ALA A 168 16.88 8.85 7.31
CA ALA A 168 16.03 8.06 8.18
C ALA A 168 16.81 7.42 9.33
N ALA A 169 18.01 6.89 9.05
CA ALA A 169 18.90 6.36 10.08
C ALA A 169 19.25 7.43 11.13
N ALA A 170 19.46 8.68 10.71
CA ALA A 170 19.76 9.79 11.62
C ALA A 170 18.60 10.09 12.61
N VAL A 171 17.36 9.81 12.19
CA VAL A 171 16.18 9.96 13.07
C VAL A 171 15.80 8.68 13.82
N GLY A 172 16.56 7.60 13.66
CA GLY A 172 16.35 6.33 14.38
C GLY A 172 15.50 5.31 13.62
N VAL A 173 15.12 5.61 12.38
CA VAL A 173 14.41 4.67 11.50
C VAL A 173 15.43 3.73 10.86
N PRO A 174 15.26 2.40 10.97
CA PRO A 174 16.15 1.45 10.33
C PRO A 174 16.28 1.77 8.83
N ILE A 175 17.49 1.68 8.31
CA ILE A 175 17.75 1.80 6.88
C ILE A 175 16.87 0.81 6.11
N ALA A 176 16.78 -0.40 6.65
CA ALA A 176 15.91 -1.46 6.17
C ALA A 176 14.41 -1.12 6.26
N ALA A 177 13.98 -0.17 7.09
CA ALA A 177 12.62 0.35 7.07
C ALA A 177 12.40 1.22 5.84
N VAL A 178 13.24 2.21 5.49
CA VAL A 178 13.00 3.05 4.29
C VAL A 178 12.83 2.21 3.01
N TYR A 179 13.90 1.51 2.65
CA TYR A 179 14.00 0.06 2.84
C TYR A 179 12.84 -0.88 2.42
N PHE A 180 12.00 -1.20 3.38
CA PHE A 180 10.99 -2.25 3.30
C PHE A 180 9.66 -1.72 3.85
N SER A 181 9.49 -0.40 3.90
CA SER A 181 8.35 0.24 4.54
C SER A 181 7.33 0.71 3.53
N GLY A 182 6.09 0.50 3.95
CA GLY A 182 4.87 0.65 3.20
C GLY A 182 4.18 -0.71 3.05
N SER A 183 2.98 -0.67 2.48
CA SER A 183 2.11 -1.78 2.09
C SER A 183 2.78 -2.80 1.16
N VAL A 184 4.02 -2.52 0.76
CA VAL A 184 4.95 -3.31 -0.01
C VAL A 184 6.21 -3.55 0.81
N VAL A 185 6.45 -4.80 1.22
CA VAL A 185 7.83 -5.27 1.24
C VAL A 185 8.14 -5.89 -0.10
N GLY A 186 9.02 -5.22 -0.82
CA GLY A 186 9.58 -5.70 -2.07
C GLY A 186 10.50 -4.68 -2.70
N LEU A 187 10.31 -3.39 -2.39
CA LEU A 187 11.11 -2.34 -3.00
C LEU A 187 11.71 -1.44 -1.96
N SER A 188 12.79 -1.87 -1.32
CA SER A 188 13.96 -1.00 -1.28
C SER A 188 15.28 -1.69 -0.88
N ALA A 189 16.36 -0.97 -1.15
CA ALA A 189 17.81 -1.25 -0.99
C ALA A 189 18.49 -2.30 -1.84
N ALA A 190 18.07 -3.56 -1.75
CA ALA A 190 18.96 -4.67 -2.11
C ALA A 190 18.26 -5.77 -2.93
N GLY A 191 16.93 -5.77 -2.98
CA GLY A 191 16.14 -6.70 -3.78
C GLY A 191 15.75 -6.19 -5.17
N ILE A 192 15.91 -4.89 -5.46
CA ILE A 192 15.48 -4.29 -6.75
C ILE A 192 16.60 -3.49 -7.45
N THR A 193 17.70 -3.24 -6.75
CA THR A 193 18.85 -2.45 -7.23
C THR A 193 19.78 -3.21 -8.18
N SER A 194 19.25 -4.17 -8.95
CA SER A 194 19.97 -4.71 -10.12
C SER A 194 19.05 -5.04 -11.30
N GLY A 195 17.78 -4.65 -11.30
CA GLY A 195 16.80 -5.08 -12.32
C GLY A 195 16.50 -4.07 -13.43
N LEU A 196 16.42 -2.77 -13.10
CA LEU A 196 16.03 -1.72 -14.06
C LEU A 196 17.20 -0.80 -14.48
N ALA A 197 18.33 -0.81 -13.75
CA ALA A 197 19.48 0.09 -13.95
C ALA A 197 20.47 -0.29 -15.02
N ALA A 198 20.53 -1.57 -15.36
CA ALA A 198 21.38 -2.00 -16.46
C ALA A 198 20.62 -2.03 -17.80
N LEU A 199 19.37 -1.57 -17.84
CA LEU A 199 18.56 -1.46 -19.05
C LEU A 199 18.54 -0.04 -19.58
N GLY A 200 19.71 0.54 -19.86
CA GLY A 200 19.83 1.85 -20.50
C GLY A 200 18.79 2.06 -21.61
N PHE A 201 17.70 2.71 -21.26
CA PHE A 201 16.61 3.13 -22.13
C PHE A 201 16.10 4.47 -21.60
N GLY A 202 17.01 5.44 -21.61
CA GLY A 202 16.61 6.78 -21.96
C GLY A 202 16.23 6.78 -23.44
N GLY A 203 14.98 7.12 -23.75
CA GLY A 203 14.66 7.84 -24.99
C GLY A 203 14.30 7.08 -26.27
N LEU A 204 13.98 5.77 -26.29
CA LEU A 204 13.76 5.08 -27.59
C LEU A 204 12.57 4.12 -27.69
N LEU A 205 11.47 4.35 -26.97
CA LEU A 205 10.20 3.62 -27.19
C LEU A 205 8.97 4.50 -27.47
N GLY A 206 9.15 5.72 -27.98
CA GLY A 206 8.01 6.44 -28.59
C GLY A 206 6.81 6.68 -27.67
N LEU A 207 7.02 6.82 -26.37
CA LEU A 207 6.01 7.34 -25.44
C LEU A 207 5.90 8.85 -25.62
N SER A 208 5.42 9.30 -26.78
CA SER A 208 5.19 10.70 -27.07
C SER A 208 3.77 11.13 -26.66
N SER A 209 3.75 12.17 -25.81
CA SER A 209 2.95 13.38 -25.97
C SER A 209 1.44 13.40 -25.65
N MET A 210 0.92 12.55 -24.77
CA MET A 210 -0.45 12.79 -24.24
C MET A 210 -0.67 12.47 -22.76
N ILE A 211 0.37 12.53 -21.92
CA ILE A 211 0.19 12.70 -20.46
C ILE A 211 -0.01 14.20 -20.17
N THR A 212 -1.05 14.77 -20.75
CA THR A 212 -1.56 16.10 -20.40
C THR A 212 -3.07 15.97 -20.32
N GLY A 213 -3.55 15.64 -19.12
CA GLY A 213 -4.98 15.58 -18.83
C GLY A 213 -5.28 14.66 -17.65
N ILE A 214 -5.11 15.19 -16.42
CA ILE A 214 -5.55 14.59 -15.14
C ILE A 214 -4.73 13.32 -14.79
N GLY A 215 -3.75 13.37 -13.89
CA GLY A 215 -3.97 13.64 -12.48
C GLY A 215 -4.02 12.32 -11.69
N THR A 216 -2.85 11.96 -11.15
CA THR A 216 -2.63 10.90 -10.14
C THR A 216 -2.46 9.46 -10.66
N VAL A 217 -1.23 9.16 -11.11
CA VAL A 217 -0.66 7.80 -11.08
C VAL A 217 -0.49 7.42 -9.60
N VAL A 218 -1.51 6.84 -8.97
CA VAL A 218 -1.40 6.22 -7.65
C VAL A 218 -0.98 4.79 -7.85
N ILE A 219 0.33 4.58 -7.99
CA ILE A 219 0.88 3.23 -7.98
C ILE A 219 1.17 2.91 -6.53
N LEU A 220 0.24 2.21 -5.88
CA LEU A 220 0.66 1.36 -4.79
C LEU A 220 1.59 0.31 -5.39
N GLY A 221 2.87 0.46 -5.02
CA GLY A 221 3.94 -0.43 -5.46
C GLY A 221 3.53 -1.85 -5.21
N VAL A 222 3.61 -2.67 -6.24
CA VAL A 222 3.41 -4.11 -6.14
C VAL A 222 4.75 -4.75 -6.41
N MET A 223 5.39 -5.28 -5.39
CA MET A 223 6.58 -6.12 -5.55
C MET A 223 6.51 -7.20 -4.49
N ALA A 224 6.28 -8.44 -4.91
CA ALA A 224 6.21 -9.58 -4.01
C ALA A 224 7.62 -10.02 -3.55
N TYR A 225 7.66 -10.48 -2.30
CA TYR A 225 8.77 -10.92 -1.45
C TYR A 225 9.78 -11.96 -2.02
N LYS A 226 9.58 -12.52 -3.21
CA LYS A 226 10.35 -13.70 -3.69
C LYS A 226 11.69 -13.34 -4.35
N GLY A 227 12.63 -12.74 -3.62
CA GLY A 227 13.89 -12.30 -4.23
C GLY A 227 15.16 -12.21 -3.38
N VAL A 228 15.13 -12.46 -2.06
CA VAL A 228 16.27 -12.15 -1.16
C VAL A 228 17.57 -12.92 -1.49
N ARG A 229 17.54 -13.95 -2.36
CA ARG A 229 18.74 -14.69 -2.78
C ARG A 229 19.01 -14.73 -4.29
N TRP A 230 18.16 -14.14 -5.12
CA TRP A 230 18.22 -14.34 -6.59
C TRP A 230 18.90 -13.20 -7.35
N ILE A 231 19.36 -12.16 -6.64
CA ILE A 231 19.79 -10.85 -7.20
C ILE A 231 21.19 -10.49 -6.69
N LEU A 232 22.10 -11.48 -6.69
CA LEU A 232 23.54 -11.31 -6.46
C LEU A 232 24.38 -11.83 -7.64
N GLY A 233 23.78 -11.91 -8.84
CA GLY A 233 24.46 -12.33 -10.07
C GLY A 233 24.71 -11.16 -11.02
N LYS A 234 25.98 -10.88 -11.34
CA LYS A 234 26.48 -9.79 -12.21
C LYS A 234 26.17 -9.95 -13.72
N ASN A 235 25.25 -10.83 -14.13
CA ASN A 235 25.08 -11.19 -15.54
C ASN A 235 23.98 -10.38 -16.25
N GLU A 236 24.38 -9.65 -17.29
CA GLU A 236 23.53 -8.73 -18.06
C GLU A 236 22.40 -9.43 -18.85
N ARG A 237 22.58 -10.70 -19.24
CA ARG A 237 21.52 -11.50 -19.89
C ARG A 237 20.34 -11.83 -18.98
N GLU A 238 20.52 -11.79 -17.66
CA GLU A 238 19.44 -12.08 -16.69
C GLU A 238 18.52 -10.87 -16.45
N LEU A 239 18.88 -9.67 -16.94
CA LEU A 239 18.20 -8.41 -16.65
C LEU A 239 16.82 -8.28 -17.30
N ARG A 240 16.70 -8.66 -18.59
CA ARG A 240 15.40 -8.63 -19.30
C ARG A 240 14.39 -9.58 -18.66
N ASN A 241 14.83 -10.80 -18.32
CA ASN A 241 14.01 -11.81 -17.64
C ASN A 241 13.58 -11.37 -16.23
N LYS A 242 14.42 -10.59 -15.52
CA LYS A 242 14.10 -10.05 -14.19
C LYS A 242 13.07 -8.92 -14.24
N ARG A 243 13.13 -8.02 -15.24
CA ARG A 243 12.11 -6.98 -15.48
C ARG A 243 10.76 -7.61 -15.82
N GLU A 244 10.75 -8.56 -16.74
CA GLU A 244 9.52 -9.24 -17.14
C GLU A 244 8.86 -9.95 -15.95
N LYS A 245 9.66 -10.63 -15.12
CA LYS A 245 9.17 -11.27 -13.89
C LYS A 245 8.57 -10.28 -12.90
N LEU A 246 9.17 -9.10 -12.76
CA LEU A 246 8.70 -8.03 -11.89
C LEU A 246 7.37 -7.45 -12.36
N ILE A 247 7.24 -7.14 -13.66
CA ILE A 247 5.98 -6.71 -14.26
C ILE A 247 4.93 -7.83 -14.14
N GLN A 248 5.30 -9.09 -14.38
CA GLN A 248 4.41 -10.22 -14.19
C GLN A 248 3.93 -10.35 -12.74
N ASP A 249 4.78 -10.12 -11.74
CA ASP A 249 4.38 -10.19 -10.33
C ASP A 249 3.50 -8.98 -9.93
N ILE A 250 3.75 -7.80 -10.52
CA ILE A 250 2.84 -6.64 -10.47
C ILE A 250 1.46 -7.04 -10.98
N LEU A 251 1.41 -7.55 -12.21
CA LEU A 251 0.19 -7.95 -12.90
C LEU A 251 -0.54 -9.07 -12.15
N LYS A 252 0.18 -10.05 -11.59
CA LYS A 252 -0.42 -11.13 -10.79
C LYS A 252 -1.09 -10.61 -9.52
N THR A 253 -0.46 -9.67 -8.81
CA THR A 253 -1.06 -9.14 -7.57
C THR A 253 -2.24 -8.24 -7.89
N HIS A 254 -2.17 -7.45 -8.97
CA HIS A 254 -3.31 -6.69 -9.47
C HIS A 254 -4.46 -7.64 -9.85
N GLN A 255 -4.17 -8.71 -10.60
CA GLN A 255 -5.17 -9.71 -10.96
C GLN A 255 -5.77 -10.39 -9.72
N LYS A 256 -4.94 -10.70 -8.71
CA LYS A 256 -5.41 -11.25 -7.44
C LYS A 256 -6.30 -10.26 -6.69
N ALA A 257 -5.94 -8.97 -6.66
CA ALA A 257 -6.76 -7.93 -6.04
C ALA A 257 -8.09 -7.74 -6.77
N ILE A 258 -8.08 -7.73 -8.11
CA ILE A 258 -9.29 -7.74 -8.95
C ILE A 258 -10.18 -8.94 -8.62
N ASN A 259 -9.62 -10.14 -8.58
CA ASN A 259 -10.39 -11.36 -8.28
C ASN A 259 -11.01 -11.31 -6.87
N ILE A 260 -10.25 -10.86 -5.87
CA ILE A 260 -10.73 -10.68 -4.49
C ILE A 260 -11.86 -9.64 -4.43
N LEU A 261 -11.72 -8.52 -5.15
CA LEU A 261 -12.72 -7.48 -5.16
C LEU A 261 -14.00 -7.93 -5.89
N ILE A 262 -13.89 -8.71 -6.96
CA ILE A 262 -15.03 -9.34 -7.65
C ILE A 262 -15.76 -10.32 -6.72
N GLU A 263 -15.02 -11.15 -5.98
CA GLU A 263 -15.60 -12.06 -4.98
C GLU A 263 -16.44 -11.28 -3.95
N ASP A 264 -15.88 -10.19 -3.39
CA ASP A 264 -16.57 -9.37 -2.41
C ASP A 264 -17.76 -8.57 -3.00
N ILE A 265 -17.66 -8.11 -4.26
CA ILE A 265 -18.77 -7.49 -5.01
C ILE A 265 -19.92 -8.48 -5.19
N ASN A 266 -19.63 -9.72 -5.58
CA ASN A 266 -20.64 -10.76 -5.77
C ASN A 266 -21.36 -11.08 -4.45
N GLU A 267 -20.62 -11.15 -3.35
CA GLU A 267 -21.24 -11.33 -2.04
C GLU A 267 -22.14 -10.15 -1.63
N LEU A 268 -21.73 -8.90 -1.90
CA LEU A 268 -22.56 -7.72 -1.65
C LEU A 268 -23.81 -7.71 -2.52
N ALA A 269 -23.68 -8.06 -3.80
CA ALA A 269 -24.81 -8.16 -4.73
C ALA A 269 -25.82 -9.23 -4.27
N ASN A 270 -25.35 -10.40 -3.86
CA ASN A 270 -26.19 -11.46 -3.31
C ASN A 270 -26.91 -11.02 -2.03
N LYS A 271 -26.21 -10.32 -1.12
CA LYS A 271 -26.86 -9.74 0.09
C LYS A 271 -27.93 -8.73 -0.29
N LEU A 272 -27.65 -7.84 -1.23
CA LEU A 272 -28.61 -6.85 -1.70
C LEU A 272 -29.88 -7.52 -2.28
N GLU A 273 -29.71 -8.55 -3.12
CA GLU A 273 -30.83 -9.32 -3.68
C GLU A 273 -31.67 -10.01 -2.59
N GLN A 274 -31.02 -10.62 -1.60
CA GLN A 274 -31.69 -11.24 -0.45
C GLN A 274 -32.52 -10.21 0.34
N TYR A 275 -31.97 -9.03 0.64
CA TYR A 275 -32.70 -7.98 1.35
C TYR A 275 -33.84 -7.38 0.51
N MET A 276 -33.67 -7.25 -0.80
CA MET A 276 -34.75 -6.79 -1.70
C MET A 276 -35.93 -7.77 -1.75
N SER A 277 -35.66 -9.06 -1.56
CA SER A 277 -36.67 -10.13 -1.60
C SER A 277 -37.43 -10.31 -0.27
N GLN A 278 -37.06 -9.60 0.80
CA GLN A 278 -37.71 -9.69 2.12
C GLN A 278 -38.94 -8.77 2.21
N SER A 279 -40.03 -9.29 2.79
CA SER A 279 -41.29 -8.55 2.96
C SER A 279 -41.21 -7.36 3.94
N ASN A 280 -40.29 -7.41 4.91
CA ASN A 280 -40.03 -6.33 5.89
C ASN A 280 -38.64 -5.73 5.64
N ARG A 281 -38.42 -5.20 4.43
CA ARG A 281 -37.13 -4.65 4.02
C ARG A 281 -36.77 -3.39 4.81
N ASN A 282 -35.53 -3.32 5.28
CA ASN A 282 -34.97 -2.10 5.85
C ASN A 282 -34.44 -1.22 4.70
N GLU A 283 -35.18 -0.16 4.36
CA GLU A 283 -34.84 0.73 3.24
C GLU A 283 -33.50 1.46 3.45
N GLU A 284 -33.17 1.82 4.69
CA GLU A 284 -31.89 2.44 5.03
C GLU A 284 -30.72 1.48 4.77
N LEU A 285 -30.87 0.22 5.17
CA LEU A 285 -29.86 -0.82 4.92
C LEU A 285 -29.69 -1.11 3.41
N LEU A 286 -30.79 -1.11 2.65
CA LEU A 286 -30.76 -1.28 1.20
C LEU A 286 -30.00 -0.13 0.53
N GLU A 287 -30.26 1.12 0.91
CA GLU A 287 -29.54 2.27 0.39
C GLU A 287 -28.06 2.24 0.76
N LYS A 288 -27.72 1.81 1.99
CA LYS A 288 -26.33 1.61 2.41
C LYS A 288 -25.61 0.56 1.55
N LEU A 289 -26.23 -0.61 1.34
CA LEU A 289 -25.68 -1.69 0.51
C LEU A 289 -25.51 -1.27 -0.96
N LYS A 290 -26.46 -0.52 -1.52
CA LYS A 290 -26.34 0.02 -2.88
C LYS A 290 -25.14 0.97 -2.99
N ARG A 291 -25.00 1.92 -2.07
CA ARG A 291 -23.88 2.87 -2.06
C ARG A 291 -22.54 2.13 -1.93
N GLU A 292 -22.47 1.15 -1.03
CA GLU A 292 -21.28 0.32 -0.87
C GLU A 292 -20.93 -0.42 -2.16
N LEU A 293 -21.91 -1.08 -2.80
CA LEU A 293 -21.72 -1.77 -4.07
C LEU A 293 -21.20 -0.84 -5.18
N GLU A 294 -21.71 0.38 -5.28
CA GLU A 294 -21.26 1.36 -6.27
C GLU A 294 -19.82 1.82 -6.03
N ILE A 295 -19.43 2.05 -4.77
CA ILE A 295 -18.04 2.39 -4.42
C ILE A 295 -17.09 1.23 -4.75
N PHE A 296 -17.50 -0.02 -4.48
CA PHE A 296 -16.70 -1.20 -4.78
C PHE A 296 -16.51 -1.41 -6.28
N LYS A 297 -17.55 -1.21 -7.09
CA LYS A 297 -17.43 -1.22 -8.56
C LYS A 297 -16.51 -0.12 -9.07
N ALA A 298 -16.62 1.10 -8.53
CA ALA A 298 -15.72 2.19 -8.90
C ALA A 298 -14.25 1.88 -8.52
N ALA A 299 -14.03 1.22 -7.38
CA ALA A 299 -12.71 0.76 -6.97
C ALA A 299 -12.16 -0.34 -7.91
N LEU A 300 -13.02 -1.23 -8.41
CA LEU A 300 -12.66 -2.24 -9.40
C LEU A 300 -12.23 -1.60 -10.72
N ASN A 301 -13.02 -0.69 -11.27
CA ASN A 301 -12.65 0.04 -12.48
C ASN A 301 -11.31 0.76 -12.31
N SER A 302 -11.07 1.37 -11.14
CA SER A 302 -9.78 2.01 -10.84
C SER A 302 -8.60 1.03 -10.77
N LEU A 303 -8.81 -0.23 -10.39
CA LEU A 303 -7.76 -1.27 -10.42
C LEU A 303 -7.51 -1.75 -11.86
N GLU A 304 -8.55 -1.88 -12.67
CA GLU A 304 -8.46 -2.32 -14.07
C GLU A 304 -7.70 -1.29 -14.92
N GLU A 305 -8.09 -0.01 -14.85
CA GLU A 305 -7.39 1.09 -15.53
C GLU A 305 -5.91 1.16 -15.16
N ARG A 306 -5.58 0.91 -13.88
CA ARG A 306 -4.18 0.88 -13.41
C ARG A 306 -3.42 -0.33 -13.95
N LYS A 307 -4.07 -1.48 -14.06
CA LYS A 307 -3.44 -2.70 -14.60
C LYS A 307 -3.09 -2.51 -16.08
N GLU A 308 -3.97 -1.91 -16.87
CA GLU A 308 -3.76 -1.65 -18.31
C GLU A 308 -2.51 -0.80 -18.56
N GLN A 309 -2.19 0.16 -17.67
CA GLN A 309 -0.96 0.97 -17.76
C GLN A 309 0.33 0.15 -17.68
N PHE A 310 0.29 -1.08 -17.14
CA PHE A 310 1.44 -1.99 -17.05
C PHE A 310 1.51 -3.01 -18.19
N GLU A 311 0.46 -3.13 -19.01
CA GLU A 311 0.38 -4.09 -20.13
C GLU A 311 0.96 -3.52 -21.45
N ILE A 312 1.41 -2.25 -21.44
CA ILE A 312 2.03 -1.50 -22.56
C ILE A 312 3.57 -1.54 -22.48
#